data_AF-A0A7C7D223-F1
#
_entry.id   AF-A0A7C7D223-F1
#
_cell.length_a   1.000
_cell.length_b   1.000
_cell.length_c   1.000
_cell.angle_alpha   90.00
_cell.angle_beta   90.00
_cell.angle_gamma   90.00
#
_symmetry.space_group_name_H-M   'P 1'
#
loop_
_entity.id
_entity.type
_entity.pdbx_description
1 polymer ?
#
loop_
_entity_poly.entity_id
_entity_poly.type
_entity_poly.pdbx_seq_one_letter_code
_entity_poly.pdbx_strand_id
1 'polypeptide(L)'
;MFIDIHAHAYRKPVPFVVKFCTVEELIKRYDELGIEKGVLLPIVSPEIYLPQANEDILDMAEQYPDRLVPFCNIDPRALTNSPDAPLDKLLSYYR
;
A
#
# COMPACT_ATOMS: atom_id res chain seq x y z
N MET A 1 -10.84 19.77 2.12
CA MET A 1 -10.47 18.35 2.19
C MET A 1 -10.34 17.75 0.81
N PHE A 2 -9.12 17.73 0.28
CA PHE A 2 -8.77 16.99 -0.93
C PHE A 2 -8.05 15.69 -0.52
N ILE A 3 -8.57 14.55 -1.00
CA ILE A 3 -8.08 13.21 -0.64
C ILE A 3 -7.66 12.50 -1.90
N ASP A 4 -6.43 12.00 -1.92
CA ASP A 4 -5.94 11.06 -2.92
C ASP A 4 -6.37 9.64 -2.52
N ILE A 5 -7.20 8.99 -3.32
CA ILE A 5 -7.73 7.66 -3.01
C ILE A 5 -6.85 6.52 -3.55
N HIS A 6 -5.74 6.83 -4.23
CA HIS A 6 -4.86 5.81 -4.81
C HIS A 6 -3.41 6.27 -4.81
N ALA A 7 -2.67 5.93 -3.75
CA ALA A 7 -1.24 6.19 -3.65
C ALA A 7 -0.41 4.96 -3.28
N HIS A 8 0.88 5.03 -3.62
CA HIS A 8 1.88 4.03 -3.28
C HIS A 8 3.13 4.71 -2.74
N ALA A 9 3.71 4.12 -1.69
CA ALA A 9 4.99 4.51 -1.11
C ALA A 9 5.69 3.27 -0.58
N TYR A 10 7.01 3.32 -0.51
CA TYR A 10 7.82 2.20 -0.03
C TYR A 10 8.55 2.60 1.25
N ARG A 11 8.44 1.75 2.28
CA ARG A 11 9.19 1.90 3.54
C ARG A 11 10.70 1.86 3.32
N LYS A 12 11.15 1.06 2.34
CA LYS A 12 12.56 0.94 1.94
C LYS A 12 12.68 0.85 0.43
N PRO A 13 13.77 1.37 -0.17
CA PRO A 13 14.02 1.19 -1.59
C PRO A 13 14.08 -0.29 -1.97
N VAL A 14 13.38 -0.66 -3.03
CA VAL A 14 13.47 -1.98 -3.65
C VAL A 14 14.45 -1.96 -4.82
N PRO A 15 15.14 -3.07 -5.12
CA PRO A 15 16.02 -3.19 -6.27
C PRO A 15 15.20 -3.31 -7.57
N PHE A 16 14.55 -2.21 -7.96
CA PHE A 16 13.70 -2.14 -9.15
C PHE A 16 14.13 -1.01 -10.09
N VAL A 17 13.80 -1.14 -11.38
CA VAL A 17 14.19 -0.17 -12.43
C VAL A 17 13.58 1.21 -12.22
N VAL A 18 12.46 1.29 -11.51
CA VAL A 18 11.83 2.54 -11.07
C VAL A 18 11.86 2.58 -9.55
N LYS A 19 12.33 3.70 -9.00
CA LYS A 19 12.26 3.96 -7.56
C LYS A 19 10.90 4.56 -7.23
N PHE A 20 10.16 3.89 -6.37
CA PHE A 20 9.00 4.49 -5.70
C PHE A 20 9.47 5.50 -4.66
N CYS A 21 8.61 6.48 -4.38
CA CYS A 21 8.86 7.47 -3.33
C CYS A 21 8.80 6.84 -1.93
N THR A 22 9.48 7.46 -0.97
CA THR A 22 9.26 7.18 0.45
C THR A 22 7.95 7.82 0.92
N VAL A 23 7.47 7.43 2.10
CA VAL A 23 6.27 8.03 2.69
C VAL A 23 6.44 9.52 2.99
N GLU A 24 7.64 9.93 3.40
CA GLU A 24 7.99 11.34 3.63
C GLU A 24 7.96 12.16 2.33
N GLU A 25 8.47 11.59 1.24
CA GLU A 25 8.45 12.24 -0.08
C GLU A 25 7.02 12.39 -0.60
N LEU A 26 6.17 11.37 -0.40
CA LEU A 26 4.75 11.43 -0.73
C LEU A 26 4.03 12.53 0.06
N ILE A 27 4.24 12.59 1.38
CA ILE A 27 3.62 13.59 2.26
C ILE A 27 4.08 15.00 1.88
N LYS A 28 5.39 15.18 1.61
CA LYS A 28 5.90 16.46 1.11
C LYS A 28 5.19 16.87 -0.17
N ARG A 29 4.98 15.93 -1.10
CA ARG A 29 4.27 16.19 -2.34
C ARG A 29 2.80 16.56 -2.09
N TYR A 30 2.16 15.93 -1.11
CA TYR A 30 0.81 16.29 -0.69
C TYR A 30 0.74 17.71 -0.12
N ASP A 31 1.72 18.13 0.68
CA ASP A 31 1.79 19.50 1.21
C ASP A 31 1.90 20.54 0.08
N GLU A 32 2.75 20.28 -0.92
CA GLU A 32 2.92 21.16 -2.09
C GLU A 32 1.65 21.29 -2.95
N LEU A 33 0.82 20.24 -2.98
CA LEU A 33 -0.38 20.17 -3.81
C LEU A 33 -1.67 20.49 -3.05
N GLY A 34 -1.60 20.70 -1.72
CA GLY A 34 -2.78 20.89 -0.87
C GLY A 34 -3.64 19.62 -0.72
N ILE A 35 -3.03 18.42 -0.80
CA ILE A 35 -3.68 17.14 -0.50
C ILE A 35 -3.60 16.90 1.01
N GLU A 36 -4.76 16.74 1.64
CA GLU A 36 -4.83 16.62 3.11
C GLU A 36 -4.53 15.19 3.57
N LYS A 37 -5.07 14.19 2.86
CA LYS A 37 -4.88 12.76 3.16
C LYS A 37 -4.71 11.92 1.90
N GLY A 38 -3.99 10.81 2.01
CA GLY A 38 -3.88 9.78 0.97
C GLY A 38 -4.30 8.41 1.47
N VAL A 39 -4.97 7.62 0.62
CA VAL A 39 -5.16 6.19 0.82
C VAL A 39 -3.93 5.48 0.27
N LEU A 40 -3.22 4.77 1.15
CA LEU A 40 -1.97 4.11 0.83
C LEU A 40 -2.23 2.62 0.57
N LEU A 41 -1.89 2.14 -0.63
CA LEU A 41 -2.13 0.77 -1.05
C LEU A 41 -0.80 0.01 -1.22
N PRO A 42 -0.72 -1.25 -0.78
CA PRO A 42 0.40 -2.11 -1.13
C PRO A 42 0.34 -2.48 -2.61
N ILE A 43 1.50 -2.52 -3.26
CA ILE A 43 1.64 -3.11 -4.59
C ILE A 43 1.69 -4.63 -4.43
N VAL A 44 0.74 -5.32 -5.06
CA VAL A 44 0.57 -6.77 -5.01
C VAL A 44 0.42 -7.34 -6.42
N SER A 45 0.27 -8.66 -6.53
CA SER A 45 0.01 -9.45 -7.74
C SER A 45 1.27 -9.87 -8.54
N PRO A 46 1.22 -10.97 -9.31
CA PRO A 46 2.38 -11.54 -10.01
C PRO A 46 2.96 -10.64 -11.10
N GLU A 47 2.26 -9.57 -11.47
CA GLU A 47 2.77 -8.54 -12.36
C GLU A 47 3.85 -7.65 -11.70
N ILE A 48 3.99 -7.67 -10.36
CA ILE A 48 5.09 -7.01 -9.65
C ILE A 48 6.18 -8.00 -9.22
N TYR A 49 7.44 -7.61 -9.41
CA TYR A 49 8.60 -8.44 -9.05
C TYR A 49 8.78 -8.59 -7.53
N LEU A 50 8.43 -7.55 -6.76
CA LEU A 50 8.60 -7.49 -5.30
C LEU A 50 7.33 -6.89 -4.68
N PRO A 51 6.35 -7.73 -4.28
CA PRO A 51 5.14 -7.25 -3.64
C PRO A 51 5.42 -6.68 -2.26
N GLN A 52 4.57 -5.76 -1.82
CA GLN A 52 4.61 -5.18 -0.47
C GLN A 52 3.71 -5.98 0.47
N ALA A 53 4.15 -6.12 1.71
CA ALA A 53 3.31 -6.64 2.79
C ALA A 53 2.27 -5.58 3.18
N ASN A 54 1.07 -6.00 3.60
CA ASN A 54 0.09 -5.05 4.17
C ASN A 54 0.65 -4.37 5.42
N GLU A 55 1.50 -5.08 6.16
CA GLU A 55 2.17 -4.61 7.37
C GLU A 55 3.07 -3.40 7.09
N ASP A 56 3.75 -3.34 5.94
CA ASP A 56 4.52 -2.15 5.57
C ASP A 56 3.62 -0.91 5.44
N ILE A 57 2.38 -1.09 4.98
CA ILE A 57 1.39 -0.02 4.82
C ILE A 57 0.82 0.41 6.16
N LEU A 58 0.50 -0.57 7.03
CA LEU A 58 0.05 -0.32 8.39
C LEU A 58 1.11 0.46 9.18
N ASP A 59 2.38 0.04 9.13
CA ASP A 59 3.50 0.70 9.80
C ASP A 59 3.69 2.15 9.33
N MET A 60 3.54 2.42 8.03
CA MET A 60 3.65 3.78 7.48
C MET A 60 2.44 4.63 7.87
N ALA A 61 1.23 4.07 7.87
CA ALA A 61 0.04 4.79 8.28
C ALA A 61 0.05 5.12 9.78
N GLU A 62 0.57 4.22 10.62
CA GLU A 62 0.72 4.46 12.07
C GLU A 62 1.70 5.59 12.38
N GLN A 63 2.73 5.79 11.56
CA GLN A 63 3.66 6.91 11.70
C GLN A 63 3.03 8.27 11.33
N TYR A 64 2.04 8.27 10.42
CA TYR A 64 1.40 9.48 9.91
C TYR A 64 -0.14 9.35 9.85
N PRO A 65 -0.82 9.10 10.99
CA PRO A 65 -2.25 8.75 11.02
C PRO A 65 -3.17 9.91 10.58
N ASP A 66 -2.67 11.14 10.70
CA ASP A 66 -3.38 12.34 10.24
C ASP A 66 -3.22 12.59 8.74
N ARG A 67 -2.36 11.84 8.04
CA ARG A 67 -2.05 12.02 6.62
C ARG A 67 -2.39 10.81 5.77
N LEU A 68 -2.40 9.62 6.36
CA LEU A 68 -2.50 8.38 5.60
C LEU A 68 -3.63 7.49 6.13
N VAL A 69 -4.38 6.92 5.20
CA VAL A 69 -5.38 5.88 5.46
C VAL A 69 -4.83 4.57 4.88
N PRO A 70 -4.63 3.51 5.70
CA PRO A 70 -4.12 2.26 5.19
C PRO A 70 -5.20 1.53 4.38
N PHE A 71 -4.79 0.87 3.30
CA PHE A 71 -5.63 -0.05 2.55
C PHE A 71 -5.02 -1.46 2.57
N CYS A 72 -5.88 -2.47 2.71
CA CYS A 72 -5.46 -3.86 2.60
C CYS A 72 -5.66 -4.34 1.16
N ASN A 73 -4.61 -4.85 0.52
CA ASN A 73 -4.69 -5.37 -0.84
C ASN A 73 -4.21 -6.83 -0.86
N ILE A 74 -5.07 -7.74 -1.32
CA ILE A 74 -4.82 -9.18 -1.31
C ILE A 74 -5.12 -9.71 -2.71
N ASP A 75 -4.15 -10.39 -3.33
CA ASP A 75 -4.38 -11.06 -4.61
C ASP A 75 -5.45 -12.15 -4.41
N PRO A 76 -6.51 -12.19 -5.24
CA PRO A 76 -7.56 -13.21 -5.11
C PRO A 76 -7.05 -14.65 -5.19
N ARG A 77 -5.87 -14.87 -5.78
CA ARG A 77 -5.22 -16.18 -5.93
C ARG A 77 -4.23 -16.51 -4.81
N ALA A 78 -4.13 -15.68 -3.77
CA ALA A 78 -3.19 -15.88 -2.68
C ALA A 78 -3.32 -17.30 -2.06
N LEU A 79 -2.23 -17.80 -1.47
CA LEU A 79 -2.09 -19.14 -0.88
C LEU A 79 -1.98 -20.31 -1.87
N THR A 80 -2.71 -20.32 -2.99
CA THR A 80 -2.77 -21.51 -3.88
C THR A 80 -2.58 -21.22 -5.37
N ASN A 81 -2.48 -19.96 -5.77
CA ASN A 81 -2.40 -19.53 -7.17
C ASN A 81 -3.54 -20.10 -8.05
N SER A 82 -4.77 -20.07 -7.53
CA SER A 82 -5.96 -20.66 -8.15
C SER A 82 -7.13 -19.66 -8.14
N PRO A 83 -8.05 -19.71 -9.12
CA PRO A 83 -9.33 -19.01 -9.01
C PRO A 83 -10.17 -19.47 -7.81
N ASP A 84 -9.94 -20.70 -7.31
CA ASP A 84 -10.61 -21.26 -6.13
C ASP A 84 -9.79 -21.09 -4.84
N ALA A 85 -8.85 -20.14 -4.83
CA ALA A 85 -8.04 -19.87 -3.65
C ALA A 85 -8.91 -19.51 -2.44
N PRO A 86 -8.55 -19.97 -1.22
CA PRO A 86 -9.31 -19.69 -0.01
C PRO A 86 -9.03 -18.26 0.49
N LEU A 87 -9.45 -17.27 -0.30
CA LEU A 87 -9.24 -15.84 -0.07
C LEU A 87 -9.85 -15.38 1.25
N ASP A 88 -10.96 -15.99 1.65
CA ASP A 88 -11.65 -15.75 2.92
C ASP A 88 -10.74 -15.90 4.14
N LYS A 89 -9.78 -16.84 4.11
CA LYS A 89 -8.83 -17.04 5.20
C LYS A 89 -7.99 -15.78 5.46
N LEU A 90 -7.45 -15.16 4.42
CA LEU A 90 -6.67 -13.94 4.57
C LEU A 90 -7.56 -12.73 4.88
N LEU A 91 -8.71 -12.61 4.23
CA LEU A 91 -9.66 -11.53 4.55
C LEU A 91 -10.13 -11.59 6.00
N SER A 92 -10.29 -12.78 6.57
CA SER A 92 -10.67 -12.95 7.98
C SER A 92 -9.58 -12.51 8.97
N TYR A 93 -8.31 -12.57 8.56
CA TYR A 93 -7.18 -12.12 9.38
C TYR A 93 -7.09 -10.59 9.43
N TYR A 94 -7.41 -9.90 8.32
CA TYR A 94 -7.34 -8.44 8.21
C TYR A 94 -8.65 -7.70 8.53
N ARG A 95 -9.71 -8.42 8.92
CA ARG A 95 -10.98 -7.84 9.37
C ARG A 95 -10.87 -7.36 10.82
#